data_AF-A0A5C5WYW9-F1
#
_entry.id   AF-A0A5C5WYW9-F1
#
_cell.length_a   1.000
_cell.length_b   1.000
_cell.length_c   1.000
_cell.angle_alpha   90.00
_cell.angle_beta   90.00
_cell.angle_gamma   90.00
#
_symmetry.space_group_name_H-M   'P 1'
#
loop_
_entity.id
_entity.type
_entity.pdbx_description
1 polymer ?
#
loop_
_entity_poly.entity_id
_entity_poly.type
_entity_poly.pdbx_seq_one_letter_code
_entity_poly.pdbx_strand_id
1 'polypeptide(L)'
;MRTKAALFARACVVVFLIYLPLSWFWNWATETRFWTPFEMFVSAILTVLFFGGIAWLITNVGMSLLFGRNAEYERYKTVGGDSFIDSMPRLPKESSWQFECPVCGAPVEHRIDICGQCGYGSETP
;
A
#
# COMPACT_ATOMS: atom_id res chain seq x y z
N MET A 1 10.46 2.84 -8.44
CA MET A 1 9.16 3.28 -7.88
C MET A 1 8.06 2.47 -8.54
N ARG A 2 7.21 1.75 -7.77
CA ARG A 2 6.00 1.15 -8.36
C ARG A 2 5.00 2.28 -8.59
N THR A 3 4.48 2.41 -9.81
CA THR A 3 3.48 3.43 -10.11
C THR A 3 2.16 3.08 -9.43
N LYS A 4 1.41 4.09 -8.96
CA LYS A 4 0.10 3.89 -8.32
C LYS A 4 -0.85 3.08 -9.22
N ALA A 5 -0.77 3.32 -10.54
CA ALA A 5 -1.48 2.55 -11.55
C ALA A 5 -1.16 1.05 -11.53
N ALA A 6 0.11 0.67 -11.33
CA ALA A 6 0.50 -0.74 -11.24
C ALA A 6 -0.04 -1.42 -9.97
N LEU A 7 -0.11 -0.69 -8.85
CA LEU A 7 -0.72 -1.21 -7.61
C LEU A 7 -2.23 -1.40 -7.78
N PHE A 8 -2.91 -0.41 -8.37
CA PHE A 8 -4.33 -0.50 -8.68
C PHE A 8 -4.64 -1.68 -9.62
N ALA A 9 -3.91 -1.81 -10.74
CA ALA A 9 -4.11 -2.90 -11.67
C ALA A 9 -3.91 -4.28 -11.01
N ARG A 10 -2.88 -4.41 -10.17
CA ARG A 10 -2.64 -5.65 -9.40
C ARG A 10 -3.79 -5.96 -8.45
N ALA A 11 -4.28 -4.97 -7.72
CA ALA A 11 -5.42 -5.16 -6.82
C ALA A 11 -6.67 -5.62 -7.60
N CYS A 12 -6.96 -5.01 -8.75
CA CYS A 12 -8.07 -5.43 -9.62
C CYS A 12 -7.91 -6.88 -10.08
N VAL A 13 -6.71 -7.28 -10.49
CA VAL A 13 -6.42 -8.67 -10.89
C VAL A 13 -6.64 -9.63 -9.73
N VAL A 14 -6.12 -9.32 -8.53
CA VAL A 14 -6.29 -10.18 -7.35
C VAL A 14 -7.77 -10.33 -6.98
N VAL A 15 -8.52 -9.23 -6.91
CA VAL A 15 -9.95 -9.28 -6.59
C VAL A 15 -10.73 -10.05 -7.66
N PHE A 16 -10.42 -9.84 -8.93
CA PHE A 16 -11.04 -10.59 -10.03
C PHE A 16 -10.77 -12.09 -9.93
N LEU A 17 -9.54 -12.49 -9.64
CA LEU A 17 -9.16 -13.90 -9.47
C LEU A 17 -9.84 -14.56 -8.26
N ILE A 18 -10.28 -13.79 -7.27
CA ILE A 18 -11.08 -14.27 -6.14
C ILE A 18 -12.56 -14.34 -6.52
N TYR A 19 -13.08 -13.32 -7.19
CA TYR A 19 -14.51 -13.24 -7.55
C TYR A 19 -14.90 -14.29 -8.58
N LEU A 20 -14.05 -14.55 -9.57
CA LEU A 20 -14.35 -15.50 -10.65
C LEU A 20 -14.65 -16.93 -10.15
N PRO A 21 -13.81 -17.58 -9.30
CA PRO A 21 -14.13 -18.91 -8.79
C PRO A 21 -15.32 -18.87 -7.82
N LEU A 22 -15.48 -17.79 -7.03
CA LEU A 22 -16.61 -17.65 -6.11
C LEU A 22 -17.94 -17.56 -6.87
N SER A 23 -17.99 -16.76 -7.94
CA SER A 23 -19.17 -16.64 -8.79
C SER A 23 -19.45 -17.92 -9.56
N TRP A 24 -18.41 -18.61 -10.02
CA TRP A 24 -18.57 -19.90 -10.68
C TRP A 24 -19.15 -20.94 -9.72
N PHE A 25 -18.63 -21.03 -8.50
CA PHE A 25 -19.17 -21.88 -7.45
C PHE A 25 -20.62 -21.52 -7.12
N TRP A 26 -20.94 -20.23 -7.01
CA TRP A 26 -22.31 -19.77 -6.73
C TRP A 26 -23.30 -20.14 -7.84
N ASN A 27 -22.93 -19.89 -9.10
CA ASN A 27 -23.75 -20.24 -10.26
C ASN A 27 -24.00 -21.75 -10.33
N TRP A 28 -22.98 -22.57 -10.02
CA TRP A 28 -23.13 -24.02 -9.92
C TRP A 28 -24.07 -24.42 -8.77
N ALA A 29 -23.89 -23.88 -7.58
CA ALA A 29 -24.67 -24.23 -6.39
C ALA A 29 -26.15 -23.83 -6.48
N THR A 30 -26.47 -22.79 -7.23
CA THR A 30 -27.83 -22.25 -7.36
C THR A 30 -28.49 -22.56 -8.71
N GLU A 31 -27.80 -23.29 -9.59
CA GLU A 31 -28.23 -23.57 -10.97
C GLU A 31 -28.60 -22.31 -11.77
N THR A 32 -27.95 -21.18 -11.47
CA THR A 32 -28.23 -19.88 -12.07
C THR A 32 -27.10 -19.41 -12.98
N ARG A 33 -27.38 -18.36 -13.77
CA ARG A 33 -26.38 -17.63 -14.57
C ARG A 33 -26.35 -16.15 -14.17
N PHE A 34 -26.35 -15.87 -12.87
CA PHE A 34 -26.45 -14.48 -12.38
C PHE A 34 -25.26 -13.61 -12.78
N TRP A 35 -24.07 -14.19 -12.88
CA TRP A 35 -22.83 -13.43 -13.07
C TRP A 35 -22.00 -13.95 -14.23
N THR A 36 -21.81 -13.11 -15.25
CA THR A 36 -20.89 -13.37 -16.35
C THR A 36 -19.46 -12.96 -15.98
N PRO A 37 -18.41 -13.53 -16.61
CA PRO A 37 -17.02 -13.15 -16.35
C PRO A 37 -16.74 -11.66 -16.56
N PHE A 38 -17.41 -11.02 -17.52
CA PHE A 38 -17.26 -9.60 -17.78
C PHE A 38 -17.87 -8.73 -16.66
N GLU A 39 -19.06 -9.08 -16.16
CA GLU A 39 -19.66 -8.39 -15.01
C GLU A 39 -18.82 -8.54 -13.74
N MET A 40 -18.17 -9.69 -13.56
CA MET A 40 -17.20 -9.90 -12.47
C MET A 40 -15.96 -9.02 -12.61
N PHE A 41 -15.46 -8.83 -13.83
CA PHE A 41 -14.34 -7.93 -14.07
C PHE A 41 -14.71 -6.48 -13.74
N VAL A 42 -15.88 -6.03 -14.17
CA VAL A 42 -16.39 -4.68 -13.85
C VAL A 42 -16.60 -4.53 -12.34
N SER A 43 -17.19 -5.53 -11.69
CA SER A 43 -17.38 -5.56 -10.23
C SER A 43 -16.06 -5.46 -9.49
N ALA A 44 -15.03 -6.21 -9.90
CA ALA A 44 -13.70 -6.14 -9.29
C ALA A 44 -13.08 -4.74 -9.37
N ILE A 45 -13.19 -4.06 -10.53
CA ILE A 45 -12.73 -2.68 -10.70
C ILE A 45 -13.51 -1.74 -9.75
N LEU A 46 -14.84 -1.84 -9.72
CA LEU A 46 -15.68 -0.98 -8.89
C LEU A 46 -15.39 -1.18 -7.40
N THR A 47 -15.21 -2.42 -6.95
CA THR A 47 -14.83 -2.75 -5.57
C THR A 47 -13.50 -2.11 -5.22
N VAL A 48 -12.46 -2.27 -6.04
CA VAL A 48 -11.14 -1.69 -5.76
C VAL A 48 -11.18 -0.17 -5.76
N LEU A 49 -11.91 0.45 -6.70
CA LEU A 49 -12.09 1.90 -6.72
C LEU A 49 -12.82 2.41 -5.48
N PHE A 50 -13.92 1.75 -5.09
CA PHE A 50 -14.74 2.17 -3.97
C PHE A 50 -13.99 2.02 -2.64
N PHE A 51 -13.56 0.80 -2.31
CA PHE A 51 -12.90 0.55 -1.03
C PHE A 51 -11.48 1.13 -0.99
N GLY A 52 -10.72 1.01 -2.08
CA GLY A 52 -9.39 1.60 -2.18
C GLY A 52 -9.44 3.13 -2.16
N GLY A 53 -10.42 3.73 -2.84
CA GLY A 53 -10.64 5.17 -2.84
C GLY A 53 -11.07 5.70 -1.47
N ILE A 54 -12.00 5.02 -0.80
CA ILE A 54 -12.42 5.37 0.57
C ILE A 54 -11.24 5.24 1.54
N ALA A 55 -10.49 4.14 1.50
CA ALA A 55 -9.34 3.95 2.37
C ALA A 55 -8.27 5.02 2.11
N TRP A 56 -7.96 5.31 0.84
CA TRP A 56 -7.04 6.39 0.47
C TRP A 56 -7.49 7.75 1.01
N LEU A 57 -8.79 8.05 0.91
CA LEU A 57 -9.38 9.30 1.39
C LEU A 57 -9.29 9.40 2.91
N ILE A 58 -9.69 8.35 3.63
CA ILE A 58 -9.62 8.32 5.10
C ILE A 58 -8.18 8.49 5.58
N THR A 59 -7.23 7.78 4.98
CA THR A 59 -5.83 7.86 5.42
C THR A 59 -5.20 9.22 5.08
N ASN A 60 -5.39 9.75 3.87
CA ASN A 60 -4.78 11.04 3.51
C ASN A 60 -5.45 12.22 4.22
N VAL A 61 -6.78 12.25 4.30
CA VAL A 61 -7.51 13.30 5.01
C VAL A 61 -7.27 13.19 6.52
N GLY A 62 -7.36 11.98 7.08
CA GLY A 62 -7.11 11.73 8.50
C GLY A 62 -5.70 12.15 8.92
N MET A 63 -4.67 11.76 8.16
CA MET A 63 -3.28 12.19 8.43
C MET A 63 -3.12 13.70 8.30
N SER A 64 -3.78 14.34 7.32
CA SER A 64 -3.76 15.79 7.20
C SER A 64 -4.44 16.51 8.37
N LEU A 65 -5.53 15.96 8.91
CA LEU A 65 -6.23 16.54 10.05
C LEU A 65 -5.42 16.38 11.35
N LEU A 66 -4.76 15.24 11.54
CA LEU A 66 -3.99 14.95 12.75
C LEU A 66 -2.62 15.64 12.76
N PHE A 67 -1.92 15.65 11.61
CA PHE A 67 -0.51 16.05 11.52
C PHE A 67 -0.26 17.23 10.59
N GLY A 68 -1.30 17.88 10.04
CA GLY A 68 -1.15 18.98 9.07
C GLY A 68 -0.37 20.20 9.58
N ARG A 69 -0.19 20.34 10.89
CA ARG A 69 0.62 21.42 11.51
C ARG A 69 2.06 21.00 11.84
N ASN A 70 2.45 19.77 11.56
CA ASN A 70 3.81 19.27 11.80
C ASN A 70 4.69 19.53 10.56
N ALA A 71 5.84 20.20 10.77
CA ALA A 71 6.82 20.48 9.72
C ALA A 71 7.38 19.20 9.06
N GLU A 72 7.43 18.09 9.77
CA GLU A 72 7.83 16.79 9.23
C GLU A 72 6.80 16.23 8.25
N TYR A 73 5.51 16.36 8.56
CA TYR A 73 4.44 15.92 7.68
C TYR A 73 4.39 16.76 6.41
N GLU A 74 4.63 18.06 6.51
CA GLU A 74 4.78 18.91 5.33
C GLU A 74 5.96 18.48 4.45
N ARG A 75 7.13 18.23 5.03
CA ARG A 75 8.30 17.70 4.29
C ARG A 75 8.01 16.35 3.64
N TYR A 76 7.30 15.46 4.34
CA TYR A 76 6.88 14.18 3.80
C TYR A 76 5.98 14.35 2.57
N LYS A 77 5.03 15.29 2.60
CA LYS A 77 4.17 15.58 1.45
C LYS A 77 4.92 16.23 0.28
N THR A 78 5.89 17.11 0.54
CA THR A 78 6.65 17.80 -0.53
C THR A 78 7.55 16.86 -1.32
N VAL A 79 8.04 15.77 -0.71
CA VAL A 79 8.80 14.73 -1.43
C VAL A 79 7.91 13.70 -2.14
N GLY A 80 6.59 13.90 -2.15
CA GLY A 80 5.63 13.03 -2.83
C GLY A 80 5.10 11.87 -1.97
N GLY A 81 5.22 11.96 -0.65
CA GLY A 81 4.68 10.96 0.28
C GLY A 81 3.17 10.74 0.14
N ASP A 82 2.76 9.48 0.16
CA ASP A 82 1.36 9.07 0.15
C ASP A 82 1.09 8.10 1.32
N SER A 83 0.44 8.62 2.36
CA SER A 83 0.27 7.90 3.63
C SER A 83 -0.45 6.58 3.46
N PHE A 84 -1.38 6.49 2.50
CA PHE A 84 -2.10 5.27 2.20
C PHE A 84 -1.19 4.22 1.55
N ILE A 85 -0.44 4.63 0.53
CA ILE A 85 0.46 3.73 -0.19
C ILE A 85 1.61 3.25 0.71
N ASP A 86 2.16 4.16 1.52
CA ASP A 86 3.29 3.86 2.38
C ASP A 86 2.92 2.96 3.57
N SER A 87 1.64 2.95 3.97
CA SER A 87 1.11 2.07 5.01
C SER A 87 0.79 0.65 4.52
N MET A 88 0.80 0.41 3.20
CA MET A 88 0.53 -0.93 2.68
C MET A 88 1.68 -1.90 2.99
N PRO A 89 1.37 -3.17 3.31
CA PRO A 89 2.39 -4.19 3.49
C PRO A 89 3.31 -4.26 2.27
N ARG A 90 4.60 -4.05 2.49
CA ARG A 90 5.61 -4.27 1.46
C ARG A 90 5.75 -5.78 1.31
N LEU A 91 5.65 -6.28 0.08
CA LEU A 91 6.06 -7.66 -0.19
C LEU A 91 7.51 -7.81 0.28
N PRO A 92 7.86 -8.89 1.00
CA PRO A 92 9.24 -9.12 1.42
C PRO A 92 10.11 -9.06 0.19
N LYS A 93 11.01 -8.07 0.17
CA LYS A 93 11.98 -7.95 -0.90
C LYS A 93 13.03 -9.01 -0.60
N GLU A 94 13.26 -9.91 -1.56
CA GLU A 94 14.39 -10.81 -1.51
C GLU A 94 15.66 -9.95 -1.31
N SER A 95 16.23 -10.07 -0.11
CA SER A 95 17.50 -9.51 0.36
C SER A 95 18.07 -8.33 -0.43
N SER A 96 17.65 -7.11 -0.09
CA SER A 96 18.53 -5.95 -0.25
C SER A 96 18.25 -4.98 0.88
N TRP A 97 19.16 -4.99 1.86
CA TRP A 97 19.40 -3.88 2.78
C TRP A 97 19.36 -2.59 1.96
N GLN A 98 18.24 -1.87 2.05
CA GLN A 98 17.93 -0.77 1.13
C GLN A 98 18.36 0.58 1.69
N PHE A 99 18.85 0.59 2.92
CA PHE A 99 19.16 1.77 3.66
C PHE A 99 20.57 1.61 4.23
N GLU A 100 21.37 2.64 4.01
CA GLU A 100 22.72 2.76 4.55
C GLU A 100 22.69 3.92 5.55
N CYS A 101 23.41 3.77 6.65
CA CYS A 101 23.61 4.84 7.62
C CYS A 101 24.31 6.02 6.92
N PRO A 102 23.78 7.26 6.99
CA PRO A 102 24.39 8.41 6.31
C PRO A 102 25.75 8.82 6.92
N VAL A 103 26.08 8.32 8.11
CA VAL A 103 27.34 8.64 8.81
C VAL A 103 28.43 7.61 8.52
N CYS A 104 28.13 6.32 8.68
CA CYS A 104 29.15 5.27 8.56
C CYS A 104 28.95 4.31 7.37
N GLY A 105 27.87 4.44 6.61
CA GLY A 105 27.56 3.57 5.47
C GLY A 105 27.12 2.14 5.86
N ALA A 106 26.97 1.83 7.16
CA ALA A 106 26.53 0.51 7.60
C ALA A 106 25.09 0.21 7.12
N PRO A 107 24.79 -1.04 6.73
CA PRO A 107 23.44 -1.42 6.33
C PRO A 107 22.48 -1.33 7.53
N VAL A 108 21.30 -0.75 7.31
CA VAL A 108 20.21 -0.66 8.30
C VAL A 108 18.92 -1.22 7.71
N GLU A 109 18.09 -1.82 8.56
CA GLU A 109 16.86 -2.51 8.14
C GLU A 109 15.78 -1.50 7.72
N HIS A 110 15.62 -0.42 8.49
CA HIS A 110 14.72 0.71 8.17
C HIS A 110 15.47 2.04 8.08
N ARG A 111 14.94 2.99 7.28
CA ARG A 111 15.51 4.33 7.10
C ARG A 111 15.65 5.14 8.40
N ILE A 112 14.89 4.78 9.44
CA ILE A 112 14.78 5.52 10.73
C ILE A 112 15.34 4.69 11.90
N ASP A 113 16.04 3.58 11.64
CA ASP A 113 16.63 2.78 12.71
C ASP A 113 17.90 3.41 13.27
N ILE A 114 18.14 3.18 14.57
CA ILE A 114 19.41 3.48 15.23
C ILE A 114 20.49 2.61 14.59
N CYS A 115 21.54 3.24 14.07
CA CYS A 115 22.65 2.51 13.50
C CYS A 115 23.38 1.72 14.60
N GLY A 116 23.34 0.38 14.55
CA GLY A 116 24.03 -0.48 15.52
C GLY A 116 25.56 -0.37 15.51
N GLN A 117 26.15 0.25 14.49
CA GLN A 117 27.60 0.41 14.37
C GLN A 117 28.11 1.78 14.87
N CYS A 118 27.41 2.87 14.58
CA CYS A 118 27.86 4.22 14.95
C CYS A 118 26.88 5.00 15.84
N GLY A 119 25.74 4.41 16.22
CA GLY A 119 24.73 5.06 17.07
C GLY A 119 23.95 6.19 16.40
N TYR A 120 24.11 6.42 15.10
CA TYR A 120 23.34 7.47 14.40
C TYR A 120 21.82 7.22 14.57
N GLY A 121 21.08 8.25 15.00
CA GLY A 121 19.65 8.15 15.31
C GLY A 121 19.33 7.76 16.76
N SER A 122 20.33 7.41 17.60
CA SER A 122 20.11 7.30 19.05
C SER A 122 20.06 8.70 19.66
N GLU A 123 18.92 9.36 19.58
CA GLU A 123 18.69 10.53 20.43
C GLU A 123 18.56 10.05 21.89
N THR A 124 19.67 10.09 22.61
CA THR A 124 19.68 10.31 24.05
C THR A 124 20.30 11.69 24.28
N PRO A 125 19.74 12.51 25.19
CA PRO A 125 20.02 13.95 25.31
C PRO A 125 21.50 14.30 25.49
#